data_AF-A0A820QUY9-F1
#
_entry.id   AF-A0A820QUY9-F1
#
_cell.length_a   1.000
_cell.length_b   1.000
_cell.length_c   1.000
_cell.angle_alpha   90.00
_cell.angle_beta   90.00
_cell.angle_gamma   90.00
#
_symmetry.space_group_name_H-M   'P 1'
#
loop_
_entity.id
_entity.type
_entity.pdbx_description
1 polymer ?
#
loop_
_entity_poly.entity_id
_entity_poly.type
_entity_poly.pdbx_seq_one_letter_code
_entity_poly.pdbx_strand_id
1 'polypeptide(L)'
;SRLAILCALCIEFDEPALLVGETGCGKTTICEILSQINKQKLFTINCHTTTESADFLGSIRPVRRNEQNSNSDNNNPGLFEWQDGALVCSMKEGALFLIDEISLADDSVLERLNSVLEPEKELVLAEKGYNNEDQHID
;
A
#
# COMPACT_ATOMS: atom_id res chain seq x y z
N SER A 1 -18.63 11.73 -17.34
CA SER A 1 -18.01 10.74 -18.25
C SER A 1 -18.43 9.35 -17.80
N ARG A 2 -18.60 8.37 -18.71
CA ARG A 2 -18.98 6.98 -18.32
C ARG A 2 -17.96 6.36 -17.35
N LEU A 3 -16.68 6.66 -17.54
CA LEU A 3 -15.58 6.23 -16.66
C LEU A 3 -15.77 6.71 -15.21
N ALA A 4 -16.13 7.98 -15.00
CA ALA A 4 -16.31 8.54 -13.64
C ALA A 4 -17.39 7.78 -12.88
N ILE A 5 -18.50 7.47 -13.56
CA ILE A 5 -19.63 6.77 -12.96
C ILE A 5 -19.21 5.35 -12.55
N LEU A 6 -18.51 4.63 -13.43
CA LEU A 6 -18.03 3.28 -13.11
C LEU A 6 -17.03 3.29 -11.95
N CYS A 7 -16.06 4.21 -11.95
CA CYS A 7 -15.10 4.32 -10.86
C CYS A 7 -15.78 4.70 -9.53
N ALA A 8 -16.74 5.62 -9.56
CA ALA A 8 -17.50 6.01 -8.38
C ALA A 8 -18.29 4.83 -7.79
N LEU A 9 -18.93 4.01 -8.65
CA LEU A 9 -19.64 2.80 -8.22
C LEU A 9 -18.68 1.77 -7.62
N CYS A 10 -17.52 1.53 -8.24
CA CYS A 10 -16.51 0.64 -7.66
C CYS A 10 -16.06 1.11 -6.27
N ILE A 11 -15.88 2.42 -6.06
CA ILE A 11 -15.55 2.95 -4.73
C ILE A 11 -16.71 2.78 -3.75
N GLU A 12 -17.96 3.01 -4.18
CA GLU A 12 -19.16 2.86 -3.35
C GLU A 12 -19.38 1.41 -2.89
N PHE A 13 -19.09 0.43 -3.74
CA PHE A 13 -19.22 -0.99 -3.44
C PHE A 13 -17.93 -1.63 -2.92
N ASP A 14 -16.87 -0.86 -2.76
CA ASP A 14 -15.55 -1.37 -2.36
C ASP A 14 -15.11 -2.53 -3.30
N GLU A 15 -15.22 -2.33 -4.61
CA GLU A 15 -14.87 -3.33 -5.62
C GLU A 15 -13.56 -2.95 -6.32
N PRO A 16 -12.59 -3.87 -6.47
CA PRO A 16 -11.37 -3.60 -7.23
C PRO A 16 -11.70 -3.34 -8.71
N ALA A 17 -11.09 -2.30 -9.28
CA ALA A 17 -11.34 -1.89 -10.66
C ALA A 17 -10.04 -1.83 -11.46
N LEU A 18 -10.05 -2.46 -12.65
CA LEU A 18 -8.96 -2.35 -13.62
C LEU A 18 -9.37 -1.39 -14.75
N LEU A 19 -8.65 -0.27 -14.88
CA LEU A 19 -8.93 0.75 -15.89
C LEU A 19 -8.00 0.60 -17.10
N VAL A 20 -8.55 0.18 -18.24
CA VAL A 20 -7.79 -0.04 -19.49
C VAL A 20 -8.14 1.02 -20.54
N GLY A 21 -7.12 1.62 -21.18
CA GLY A 21 -7.29 2.57 -22.27
C GLY A 21 -5.99 3.30 -22.59
N GLU A 22 -5.98 4.12 -23.65
CA GLU A 22 -4.80 4.90 -24.08
C GLU A 22 -4.24 5.81 -22.96
N THR A 23 -2.94 6.11 -23.01
CA THR A 23 -2.33 7.10 -22.11
C THR A 23 -2.92 8.49 -22.40
N GLY A 24 -3.00 9.32 -21.36
CA GLY A 24 -3.52 10.69 -21.50
C GLY A 24 -5.05 10.83 -21.63
N CYS A 25 -5.84 9.76 -21.55
CA CYS A 25 -7.31 9.84 -21.56
C CYS A 25 -7.95 10.20 -20.20
N GLY A 26 -7.13 10.52 -19.18
CA GLY A 26 -7.59 11.03 -17.88
C GLY A 26 -7.97 9.95 -16.85
N LYS A 27 -7.48 8.71 -16.98
CA LYS A 27 -7.74 7.62 -16.00
C LYS A 27 -7.23 8.00 -14.61
N THR A 28 -5.95 8.30 -14.47
CA THR A 28 -5.33 8.71 -13.20
C THR A 28 -6.02 9.96 -12.63
N THR A 29 -6.28 10.96 -13.49
CA THR A 29 -6.98 12.20 -13.10
C THR A 29 -8.36 11.94 -12.51
N ILE A 30 -9.10 10.95 -13.00
CA ILE A 30 -10.44 10.63 -12.47
C ILE A 30 -10.37 10.05 -11.06
N CYS A 31 -9.38 9.20 -10.79
CA CYS A 31 -9.14 8.62 -9.47
C CYS A 31 -8.76 9.71 -8.46
N GLU A 32 -7.92 10.66 -8.87
CA GLU A 32 -7.55 11.83 -8.06
C GLU A 32 -8.74 12.73 -7.75
N ILE A 33 -9.59 13.00 -8.73
CA ILE A 33 -10.79 13.81 -8.52
C ILE A 33 -11.78 13.09 -7.59
N LEU A 34 -12.00 11.79 -7.79
CA LEU A 34 -12.93 11.01 -6.97
C LEU A 34 -12.45 10.89 -5.52
N SER A 35 -11.15 10.74 -5.28
CA SER A 35 -10.61 10.72 -3.91
C SER A 35 -10.86 12.03 -3.17
N GLN A 36 -10.68 13.17 -3.85
CA GLN A 36 -10.99 14.49 -3.30
C GLN A 36 -12.48 14.67 -3.00
N ILE A 37 -13.35 14.22 -3.89
CA ILE A 37 -14.81 14.28 -3.70
C ILE A 37 -15.22 13.43 -2.48
N ASN A 38 -14.66 12.23 -2.36
CA ASN A 38 -14.96 11.31 -1.25
C ASN A 38 -14.23 11.66 0.05
N LYS A 39 -13.35 12.67 0.03
CA LYS A 39 -12.48 13.06 1.16
C LYS A 39 -11.64 11.89 1.70
N GLN A 40 -11.25 10.98 0.81
CA GLN A 40 -10.36 9.87 1.11
C GLN A 40 -8.96 10.21 0.60
N LYS A 41 -7.93 9.78 1.33
CA LYS A 41 -6.56 9.83 0.81
C LYS A 41 -6.44 8.86 -0.37
N LEU A 42 -5.55 9.21 -1.29
CA LEU A 42 -5.18 8.38 -2.43
C LEU A 42 -3.69 8.04 -2.32
N PHE A 43 -3.39 6.77 -2.11
CA PHE A 43 -2.03 6.24 -2.18
C PHE A 43 -1.78 5.74 -3.60
N THR A 44 -0.74 6.26 -4.24
CA THR A 44 -0.42 5.92 -5.64
C THR A 44 0.96 5.30 -5.71
N ILE A 45 1.07 4.16 -6.41
CA ILE A 45 2.34 3.61 -6.89
C ILE A 45 2.30 3.65 -8.41
N ASN A 46 3.37 4.17 -9.02
CA ASN A 46 3.59 4.07 -10.46
C ASN A 46 4.57 2.92 -10.72
N CYS A 47 4.07 1.87 -11.36
CA CYS A 47 4.84 0.68 -11.66
C CYS A 47 5.86 0.92 -12.76
N HIS A 48 6.98 0.25 -12.63
CA HIS A 48 8.11 0.26 -13.55
C HIS A 48 8.82 -1.09 -13.47
N THR A 49 9.77 -1.36 -14.37
CA THR A 49 10.41 -2.70 -14.51
C THR A 49 11.25 -3.15 -13.30
N THR A 50 11.47 -2.29 -12.31
CA THR A 50 12.17 -2.63 -11.06
C THR A 50 11.27 -2.43 -9.84
N THR A 51 9.96 -2.34 -10.04
CA THR A 51 8.99 -2.32 -8.95
C THR A 51 9.05 -3.65 -8.20
N GLU A 52 9.13 -3.59 -6.88
CA GLU A 52 9.22 -4.77 -6.02
C GLU A 52 8.00 -4.88 -5.11
N SER A 53 7.71 -6.08 -4.60
CA SER A 53 6.63 -6.29 -3.62
C SER A 53 6.83 -5.44 -2.35
N ALA A 54 8.08 -5.10 -2.02
CA ALA A 54 8.44 -4.23 -0.92
C ALA A 54 7.87 -2.81 -1.05
N ASP A 55 7.64 -2.31 -2.27
CA ASP A 55 7.06 -0.99 -2.50
C ASP A 55 5.57 -0.95 -2.07
N PHE A 56 4.86 -2.06 -2.29
CA PHE A 56 3.46 -2.21 -1.90
C PHE A 56 3.32 -2.56 -0.42
N LEU A 57 4.00 -3.61 0.01
CA LEU A 57 3.80 -4.23 1.32
C LEU A 57 4.60 -3.53 2.41
N GLY A 58 5.82 -3.11 2.08
CA GLY A 58 6.78 -2.58 3.03
C GLY A 58 8.06 -3.39 3.06
N SER A 59 9.02 -2.89 3.81
CA SER A 59 10.32 -3.53 3.97
C SER A 59 10.92 -3.24 5.33
N ILE A 60 11.88 -4.08 5.72
CA ILE A 60 12.72 -3.84 6.88
C ILE A 60 13.78 -2.79 6.52
N ARG A 61 13.84 -1.70 7.28
CA ARG A 61 14.80 -0.59 7.12
C ARG A 61 15.74 -0.50 8.32
N PRO A 62 17.01 -0.14 8.12
CA PRO A 62 17.91 0.10 9.24
C PRO A 62 17.54 1.41 9.95
N VAL A 63 17.53 1.39 11.28
CA VAL A 63 17.25 2.59 12.08
C VAL A 63 18.47 3.51 12.07
N ARG A 64 18.31 4.75 11.61
CA ARG A 64 19.38 5.76 11.67
C ARG A 64 19.54 6.21 13.12
N ARG A 65 20.65 5.82 13.77
CA ARG A 65 21.00 6.29 15.11
C ARG A 65 21.28 7.79 15.06
N ASN A 66 20.35 8.60 15.54
CA ASN A 66 20.60 10.03 15.76
C ASN A 66 21.56 10.15 16.97
N GLU A 67 22.82 10.49 16.72
CA GLU A 67 23.88 10.59 17.74
C GLU A 67 23.66 11.68 18.81
N GLN A 68 22.52 12.38 18.82
CA GLN A 68 22.28 13.55 19.68
C GLN A 68 21.45 13.29 20.96
N ASN A 69 20.93 12.08 21.19
CA ASN A 69 20.20 11.74 22.43
C ASN A 69 20.92 10.63 23.21
N SER A 70 22.13 10.91 23.70
CA SER A 70 22.89 10.03 24.59
C SER A 70 22.48 10.17 26.06
N ASN A 71 21.17 10.23 26.36
CA ASN A 71 20.66 10.24 27.73
C ASN A 71 19.32 9.50 27.82
N SER A 72 19.37 8.17 27.92
CA SER A 72 18.60 7.32 28.86
C SER A 72 18.42 5.91 28.31
N ASP A 73 18.84 4.96 29.16
CA ASP A 73 18.35 3.60 29.35
C ASP A 73 18.61 2.48 28.32
N ASN A 74 19.10 1.38 28.89
CA ASN A 74 19.59 0.14 28.28
C ASN A 74 18.51 -0.72 27.60
N ASN A 75 17.76 -0.18 26.65
CA ASN A 75 16.97 -0.99 25.72
C ASN A 75 17.58 -0.84 24.34
N ASN A 76 18.29 -1.87 23.91
CA ASN A 76 18.91 -2.00 22.60
C ASN A 76 17.93 -1.50 21.51
N PRO A 77 18.09 -0.28 20.94
CA PRO A 77 17.18 0.18 19.91
C PRO A 77 17.39 -0.75 18.72
N GLY A 78 16.33 -1.43 18.30
CA GLY A 78 16.38 -2.41 17.23
C GLY A 78 17.18 -1.87 16.05
N LEU A 79 18.15 -2.64 15.55
CA LEU A 79 18.99 -2.23 14.41
C LEU A 79 18.16 -2.03 13.13
N PHE A 80 16.95 -2.59 13.13
CA PHE A 80 16.03 -2.60 12.01
C PHE A 80 14.61 -2.34 12.50
N GLU A 81 13.84 -1.63 11.68
CA GLU A 81 12.41 -1.38 11.88
C GLU A 81 11.63 -1.76 10.61
N TRP A 82 10.42 -2.26 10.77
CA TRP A 82 9.51 -2.47 9.66
C TRP A 82 8.92 -1.13 9.21
N GLN A 83 9.04 -0.83 7.93
CA GLN A 83 8.37 0.29 7.29
C GLN A 83 7.24 -0.25 6.40
N ASP A 84 5.99 0.07 6.74
CA ASP A 84 4.84 -0.30 5.93
C ASP A 84 4.91 0.34 4.53
N GLY A 85 4.54 -0.42 3.51
CA GLY A 85 4.44 0.06 2.12
C GLY A 85 3.12 0.77 1.85
N ALA A 86 2.93 1.24 0.61
CA ALA A 86 1.78 2.08 0.27
C ALA A 86 0.43 1.35 0.41
N LEU A 87 0.38 0.06 0.06
CA LEU A 87 -0.83 -0.76 0.20
C LEU A 87 -1.16 -1.00 1.68
N VAL A 88 -0.16 -1.30 2.50
CA VAL A 88 -0.39 -1.51 3.94
C VAL A 88 -0.85 -0.22 4.61
N CYS A 89 -0.25 0.92 4.25
CA CYS A 89 -0.70 2.22 4.72
C CYS A 89 -2.14 2.51 4.30
N SER A 90 -2.50 2.26 3.03
CA SER A 90 -3.86 2.54 2.54
C SER A 90 -4.92 1.66 3.20
N MET A 91 -4.63 0.37 3.40
CA MET A 91 -5.53 -0.56 4.08
C MET A 91 -5.79 -0.15 5.54
N LYS A 92 -4.75 0.29 6.28
CA LYS A 92 -4.90 0.77 7.67
C LYS A 92 -5.72 2.04 7.77
N GLU A 93 -5.62 2.91 6.78
CA GLU A 93 -6.31 4.21 6.76
C GLU A 93 -7.70 4.16 6.12
N GLY A 94 -8.13 3.01 5.56
CA GLY A 94 -9.34 2.92 4.75
C GLY A 94 -9.30 3.85 3.52
N ALA A 95 -8.11 4.05 2.99
CA ALA A 95 -7.82 4.98 1.90
C ALA A 95 -7.87 4.27 0.54
N LEU A 96 -8.04 5.06 -0.52
CA LEU A 96 -7.97 4.53 -1.87
C LEU A 96 -6.53 4.21 -2.23
N PHE A 97 -6.34 3.12 -2.98
CA PHE A 97 -5.05 2.71 -3.51
C PHE A 97 -5.10 2.63 -5.03
N LEU A 98 -4.14 3.27 -5.70
CA LEU A 98 -4.03 3.29 -7.16
C LEU A 98 -2.68 2.73 -7.58
N ILE A 99 -2.72 1.71 -8.42
CA ILE A 99 -1.56 1.15 -9.11
C ILE A 99 -1.60 1.65 -10.54
N ASP A 100 -0.70 2.57 -10.88
CA ASP A 100 -0.55 3.10 -12.23
C ASP A 100 0.47 2.27 -13.02
N GLU A 101 0.27 2.17 -14.34
CA GLU A 101 1.11 1.38 -15.24
C GLU A 101 1.35 -0.08 -14.77
N ILE A 102 0.34 -0.72 -14.15
CA ILE A 102 0.42 -2.07 -13.57
C ILE A 102 0.98 -3.13 -14.54
N SER A 103 0.79 -2.94 -15.84
CA SER A 103 1.34 -3.81 -16.90
C SER A 103 2.88 -3.83 -16.96
N LEU A 104 3.56 -2.91 -16.29
CA LEU A 104 5.02 -2.87 -16.19
C LEU A 104 5.57 -3.61 -14.97
N ALA A 105 4.71 -4.05 -14.04
CA ALA A 105 5.12 -4.84 -12.89
C ALA A 105 5.30 -6.32 -13.27
N ASP A 106 6.26 -6.98 -12.63
CA ASP A 106 6.51 -8.41 -12.82
C ASP A 106 5.37 -9.25 -12.22
N ASP A 107 5.09 -10.41 -12.84
CA ASP A 107 4.06 -11.36 -12.39
C ASP A 107 4.22 -11.74 -10.91
N SER A 108 5.46 -11.90 -10.43
CA SER A 108 5.74 -12.26 -9.03
C SER A 108 5.30 -11.20 -8.01
N VAL A 109 5.25 -9.92 -8.42
CA VAL A 109 4.73 -8.83 -7.60
C VAL A 109 3.20 -8.89 -7.58
N LEU A 110 2.58 -9.13 -8.73
CA LEU A 110 1.12 -9.25 -8.85
C LEU A 110 0.58 -10.46 -8.07
N GLU A 111 1.32 -11.57 -8.05
CA GLU A 111 0.98 -12.75 -7.24
C GLU A 111 0.88 -12.42 -5.74
N ARG A 112 1.69 -11.47 -5.26
CA ARG A 112 1.65 -11.01 -3.86
C ARG A 112 0.47 -10.08 -3.57
N LEU A 113 -0.17 -9.53 -4.60
CA LEU A 113 -1.34 -8.67 -4.49
C LEU A 113 -2.67 -9.42 -4.64
N ASN A 114 -2.67 -10.66 -5.15
CA ASN A 114 -3.90 -11.39 -5.41
C ASN A 114 -4.81 -11.53 -4.17
N SER A 115 -4.24 -11.75 -2.98
CA SER A 115 -5.05 -11.91 -1.75
C SER A 115 -5.84 -10.65 -1.38
N VAL A 116 -5.33 -9.45 -1.72
CA VAL A 116 -6.06 -8.19 -1.50
C VAL A 116 -7.06 -7.86 -2.60
N LEU A 117 -6.99 -8.57 -3.73
CA LEU A 117 -7.95 -8.48 -4.84
C LEU A 117 -9.06 -9.53 -4.73
N GLU A 118 -8.88 -10.56 -3.89
CA GLU A 118 -9.90 -11.54 -3.55
C GLU A 118 -10.95 -10.91 -2.61
N PRO A 119 -12.18 -11.46 -2.54
CA PRO A 119 -13.29 -10.87 -1.76
C PRO A 119 -12.98 -10.71 -0.26
N GLU A 120 -12.09 -11.54 0.26
CA GLU A 120 -11.67 -11.55 1.68
C GLU A 120 -10.76 -10.35 2.00
N LYS A 121 -10.02 -9.82 1.00
CA LYS A 121 -9.12 -8.66 1.08
C LYS A 121 -8.12 -8.72 2.23
N GLU A 122 -7.64 -9.92 2.53
CA GLU A 122 -6.70 -10.13 3.62
C GLU A 122 -5.26 -10.08 3.12
N LEU A 123 -4.39 -9.50 3.95
CA LEU A 123 -2.97 -9.41 3.68
C LEU A 123 -2.17 -9.90 4.88
N VAL A 124 -1.51 -11.05 4.73
CA VAL A 124 -0.64 -11.61 5.75
C VAL A 124 0.79 -11.13 5.52
N LEU A 125 1.28 -10.26 6.40
CA LEU A 125 2.64 -9.72 6.35
C LEU A 125 3.62 -10.63 7.09
N ALA A 126 3.97 -11.77 6.48
CA ALA A 126 4.93 -12.72 7.06
C ALA A 126 6.33 -12.09 7.31
N GLU A 127 6.68 -11.06 6.54
CA GLU A 127 7.99 -10.41 6.57
C GLU A 127 8.16 -9.39 7.70
N LYS A 128 7.05 -8.94 8.32
CA LYS A 128 7.08 -7.96 9.42
C LYS A 128 7.69 -8.52 10.71
N GLY A 129 7.84 -9.85 10.79
CA GLY A 129 8.33 -10.56 11.98
C GLY A 129 7.29 -10.56 13.10
N TYR A 130 7.44 -11.48 14.07
CA TYR A 130 6.71 -11.40 15.33
C TYR A 130 7.27 -10.24 16.13
N ASN A 131 6.52 -9.14 16.21
CA ASN A 131 6.75 -8.19 17.29
C ASN A 131 6.53 -8.96 18.60
N ASN A 132 7.51 -8.97 19.50
CA ASN A 132 7.44 -9.66 20.80
C ASN A 132 6.40 -9.05 21.77
N GLU A 133 5.31 -8.47 21.26
CA GLU A 133 4.18 -7.95 22.04
C GLU A 133 3.01 -8.95 22.11
N ASP A 134 3.06 -10.05 21.36
CA ASP A 134 2.15 -11.21 21.54
C ASP A 134 2.62 -12.15 22.68
N GLN A 135 3.18 -11.59 23.76
CA GLN A 135 3.22 -12.30 25.04
C GLN A 135 1.84 -12.16 25.66
N HIS A 136 1.00 -13.16 25.39
CA HIS A 136 -0.23 -13.42 26.12
C HIS A 136 0.05 -13.28 27.63
N ILE A 137 -0.56 -12.26 28.24
CA ILE A 137 -0.94 -12.32 29.64
C ILE A 137 -2.03 -13.39 29.71
N ASP A 138 -1.72 -14.48 30.39
CA ASP A 138 -2.55 -15.16 31.38
C ASP A 138 -1.67 -16.09 32.24
#